data_AF-B4WPV6-F1
#
_entry.id   AF-B4WPV6-F1
#
_cell.length_a   1.000
_cell.length_b   1.000
_cell.length_c   1.000
_cell.angle_alpha   90.00
_cell.angle_beta   90.00
_cell.angle_gamma   90.00
#
_symmetry.space_group_name_H-M   'P 1'
#
loop_
_entity.id
_entity.type
_entity.pdbx_description
1 polymer ?
#
loop_
_entity_poly.entity_id
_entity_poly.type
_entity_poly.pdbx_seq_one_letter_code
_entity_poly.pdbx_strand_id
1 'polypeptide(L)'
;MTNLHEHNQASPSDSEDLGTHDHSHDPIDDNEAYWAQKTQTIQKLLEQKGFFTAAEVRREIERQDSVTPMLGARLVARAWVDPDFKQRLLADGKAACQEMNIDTVEIKRLQVVENTPQVHHVVVCTLCSCYPRAILGYHPPSWYKSTAYRNRVVVDPRGVLEEEFGTIIPKTVEVRVMDSTADTRYLVIPLRPQGTESWSETDLISLINRDSMIGVSFTKSPEQLTSKP
;
A
#
# COMPACT_ATOMS: atom_id res chain seq x y z
N MET A 1 14.57 -66.60 28.52
CA MET A 1 15.72 -66.66 27.61
C MET A 1 15.18 -66.50 26.20
N THR A 2 15.12 -65.25 25.71
CA THR A 2 16.03 -64.67 24.69
C THR A 2 15.42 -64.91 23.29
N ASN A 3 14.76 -63.93 22.65
CA ASN A 3 15.33 -62.96 21.67
C ASN A 3 16.07 -63.68 20.51
N LEU A 4 15.96 -63.38 19.22
CA LEU A 4 15.49 -62.25 18.42
C LEU A 4 15.35 -62.76 16.96
N HIS A 5 14.47 -62.18 16.15
CA HIS A 5 14.49 -62.32 14.69
C HIS A 5 15.41 -61.24 14.08
N GLU A 6 16.38 -61.65 13.27
CA GLU A 6 17.18 -60.78 12.41
C GLU A 6 16.54 -60.69 11.02
N HIS A 7 16.33 -59.47 10.52
CA HIS A 7 16.15 -59.23 9.09
C HIS A 7 17.05 -58.10 8.60
N ASN A 8 18.05 -58.55 7.84
CA ASN A 8 18.63 -58.06 6.60
C ASN A 8 18.58 -56.55 6.26
N GLN A 9 19.78 -56.08 5.90
CA GLN A 9 20.17 -54.71 5.61
C GLN A 9 19.64 -54.20 4.26
N ALA A 10 19.18 -52.95 4.23
CA ALA A 10 18.96 -52.16 3.01
C ALA A 10 19.79 -50.87 3.10
N SER A 11 20.38 -50.49 1.97
CA SER A 11 21.32 -49.40 1.75
C SER A 11 20.79 -48.01 2.18
N PRO A 12 21.65 -47.08 2.61
CA PRO A 12 21.22 -45.74 3.00
C PRO A 12 20.95 -44.89 1.75
N SER A 13 19.71 -44.43 1.59
CA SER A 13 19.39 -43.31 0.72
C SER A 13 19.66 -42.02 1.48
N ASP A 14 20.50 -41.15 0.93
CA ASP A 14 20.73 -39.79 1.40
C ASP A 14 19.41 -39.00 1.39
N SER A 15 18.73 -38.96 2.54
CA SER A 15 17.68 -37.98 2.81
C SER A 15 18.34 -36.73 3.38
N GLU A 16 18.54 -35.73 2.54
CA GLU A 16 18.88 -34.39 3.02
C GLU A 16 17.74 -33.90 3.93
N ASP A 17 18.07 -33.84 5.22
CA ASP A 17 17.27 -33.28 6.30
C ASP A 17 17.06 -31.79 6.00
N LEU A 18 15.90 -31.45 5.42
CA LEU A 18 15.42 -30.08 5.33
C LEU A 18 15.11 -29.61 6.74
N GLY A 19 16.18 -29.19 7.44
CA GLY A 19 16.13 -28.62 8.77
C GLY A 19 15.07 -27.55 8.82
N THR A 20 14.02 -27.81 9.60
CA THR A 20 13.05 -26.81 9.99
C THR A 20 13.82 -25.72 10.75
N HIS A 21 14.04 -24.57 10.13
CA HIS A 21 14.58 -23.39 10.79
C HIS A 21 13.53 -22.83 11.75
N ASP A 22 13.29 -23.53 12.85
CA ASP A 22 12.53 -23.06 14.00
C ASP A 22 13.46 -22.19 14.85
N HIS A 23 13.63 -20.94 14.44
CA HIS A 23 14.23 -19.93 15.30
C HIS A 23 13.12 -19.31 16.13
N SER A 24 13.22 -19.46 17.46
CA SER A 24 12.36 -18.73 18.38
C SER A 24 12.56 -17.24 18.14
N HIS A 25 11.59 -16.60 17.49
CA HIS A 25 11.50 -15.16 17.52
C HIS A 25 10.97 -14.79 18.90
N ASP A 26 11.72 -13.97 19.62
CA ASP A 26 11.18 -13.30 20.80
C ASP A 26 9.85 -12.64 20.41
N PRO A 27 8.80 -12.72 21.25
CA PRO A 27 7.55 -12.03 20.99
C PRO A 27 7.82 -10.55 20.69
N ILE A 28 7.05 -9.97 19.78
CA ILE A 28 7.10 -8.52 19.57
C ILE A 28 6.75 -7.85 20.90
N ASP A 29 7.71 -7.13 21.48
CA ASP A 29 7.49 -6.33 22.67
C ASP A 29 6.62 -5.12 22.31
N ASP A 30 5.31 -5.23 22.52
CA ASP A 30 4.34 -4.16 22.26
C ASP A 30 4.21 -3.17 23.43
N ASN A 31 5.20 -3.09 24.33
CA ASN A 31 5.20 -2.12 25.42
C ASN A 31 5.36 -0.68 24.90
N GLU A 32 4.23 -0.01 24.71
CA GLU A 32 4.17 1.38 24.24
C GLU A 32 5.02 2.33 25.09
N ALA A 33 5.03 2.16 26.41
CA ALA A 33 5.80 3.02 27.32
C ALA A 33 7.31 2.88 27.09
N TYR A 34 7.79 1.66 26.85
CA TYR A 34 9.19 1.42 26.49
C TYR A 34 9.56 2.10 25.16
N TRP A 35 8.75 1.94 24.11
CA TRP A 35 9.01 2.56 22.81
C TRP A 35 8.92 4.08 22.84
N ALA A 36 7.98 4.65 23.60
CA ALA A 36 7.87 6.08 23.81
C ALA A 36 9.12 6.63 24.52
N GLN A 37 9.56 5.98 25.60
CA GLN A 37 10.78 6.37 26.32
C GLN A 37 12.03 6.27 25.43
N LYS A 38 12.16 5.18 24.67
CA LYS A 38 13.28 4.96 23.75
C LYS A 38 13.32 6.03 22.66
N THR A 39 12.18 6.35 22.06
CA THR A 39 12.06 7.40 21.04
C THR A 39 12.49 8.77 21.59
N GLN A 40 11.97 9.16 22.76
CA GLN A 40 12.36 10.41 23.41
C GLN A 40 13.86 10.47 23.75
N THR A 41 14.43 9.34 24.17
CA THR A 41 15.86 9.25 24.51
C THR A 41 16.73 9.43 23.27
N ILE A 42 16.40 8.75 22.16
CA ILE A 42 17.11 8.88 20.88
C ILE A 42 17.03 10.32 20.38
N GLN A 43 15.84 10.93 20.40
CA GLN A 43 15.65 12.31 19.95
C GLN A 43 16.53 13.28 20.74
N LYS A 44 16.50 13.23 22.08
CA LYS A 44 17.33 14.09 22.94
C LYS A 44 18.83 13.92 22.68
N LEU A 45 19.30 12.69 22.47
CA LEU A 45 20.71 12.43 22.17
C LEU A 45 21.14 13.03 20.83
N LEU A 46 20.28 12.96 19.81
CA LEU A 46 20.56 13.55 18.50
C LEU A 46 20.48 15.08 18.51
N GLU A 47 19.58 15.65 19.32
CA GLU A 47 19.52 17.10 19.59
C GLU A 47 20.79 17.60 20.28
N GLN A 48 21.25 16.91 21.33
CA GLN A 48 22.50 17.26 22.03
C GLN A 48 23.73 17.19 21.13
N LYS A 49 23.72 16.30 20.13
CA LYS A 49 24.78 16.18 19.13
C LYS A 49 24.65 17.19 17.99
N GLY A 50 23.59 18.01 17.95
CA GLY A 50 23.39 19.05 16.95
C GLY A 50 22.98 18.54 15.58
N PHE A 51 22.42 17.32 15.45
CA PHE A 51 21.93 16.81 14.16
C PHE A 51 20.64 17.52 13.71
N PHE A 52 19.79 17.88 14.67
CA PHE A 52 18.57 18.64 14.47
C PHE A 52 18.12 19.23 15.81
N THR A 53 17.12 20.09 15.77
CA THR A 53 16.46 20.71 16.92
C THR A 53 15.05 20.14 17.11
N ALA A 54 14.51 20.23 18.32
CA ALA A 54 13.10 19.87 18.58
C ALA A 54 12.11 20.64 17.68
N ALA A 55 12.44 21.89 17.31
CA ALA A 55 11.65 22.70 16.40
C ALA A 55 11.68 22.18 14.95
N GLU A 56 12.80 21.62 14.50
CA GLU A 56 12.91 20.96 13.18
C GLU A 56 12.11 19.66 13.15
N VAL A 57 12.21 18.82 14.19
CA VAL A 57 11.41 17.61 14.31
C VAL A 57 9.92 17.93 14.26
N ARG A 58 9.47 18.93 15.02
CA ARG A 58 8.06 19.36 15.03
C ARG A 58 7.60 19.83 13.64
N ARG A 59 8.37 20.71 12.99
CA ARG A 59 8.04 21.20 11.65
C ARG A 59 7.94 20.08 10.63
N GLU A 60 8.81 19.07 10.74
CA GLU A 60 8.77 17.93 9.84
C GLU A 60 7.53 17.05 10.09
N ILE A 61 7.12 16.83 11.34
CA ILE A 61 5.87 16.13 11.66
C ILE A 61 4.68 16.91 11.09
N GLU A 62 4.60 18.22 11.32
CA GLU A 62 3.53 19.08 10.79
C GLU A 62 3.48 19.06 9.26
N ARG A 63 4.65 19.06 8.60
CA ARG A 63 4.75 18.91 7.15
C ARG A 63 4.19 17.56 6.69
N GLN A 64 4.57 16.47 7.34
CA GLN A 64 4.11 15.12 6.99
C GLN A 64 2.59 14.98 7.18
N ASP A 65 2.05 15.50 8.28
CA ASP A 65 0.62 15.46 8.62
C ASP A 65 -0.23 16.32 7.66
N SER A 66 0.35 17.36 7.06
CA SER A 66 -0.34 18.21 6.09
C SER A 66 -0.67 17.49 4.78
N VAL A 67 0.04 16.40 4.45
CA VAL A 67 -0.17 15.64 3.21
C VAL A 67 -1.27 14.60 3.42
N THR A 68 -2.37 14.77 2.71
CA THR A 68 -3.54 13.88 2.81
C THR A 68 -3.83 13.16 1.49
N PRO A 69 -4.55 12.02 1.51
CA PRO A 69 -5.00 11.33 0.30
C PRO A 69 -5.87 12.18 -0.65
N MET A 70 -6.34 13.36 -0.21
CA MET A 70 -7.10 14.30 -1.03
C MET A 70 -6.33 14.73 -2.28
N LEU A 71 -4.99 14.81 -2.22
CA LEU A 71 -4.17 15.14 -3.39
C LEU A 71 -4.29 14.08 -4.49
N GLY A 72 -4.20 12.80 -4.13
CA GLY A 72 -4.47 11.69 -5.04
C GLY A 72 -5.89 11.70 -5.60
N ALA A 73 -6.88 11.97 -4.75
CA ALA A 73 -8.28 12.02 -5.19
C ALA A 73 -8.51 13.11 -6.24
N ARG A 74 -7.88 14.28 -6.09
CA ARG A 74 -7.90 15.36 -7.09
C ARG A 74 -7.26 14.95 -8.41
N LEU A 75 -6.12 14.26 -8.39
CA LEU A 75 -5.48 13.74 -9.59
C LEU A 75 -6.39 12.78 -10.35
N VAL A 76 -7.00 11.83 -9.65
CA VAL A 76 -7.90 10.83 -10.22
C VAL A 76 -9.18 11.50 -10.76
N ALA A 77 -9.79 12.41 -10.00
CA ALA A 77 -10.99 13.12 -10.44
C ALA A 77 -10.75 13.92 -11.72
N ARG A 78 -9.63 14.66 -11.79
CA ARG A 78 -9.22 15.36 -13.02
C ARG A 78 -9.01 14.40 -14.18
N ALA A 79 -8.33 13.28 -13.95
CA ALA A 79 -8.12 12.25 -14.97
C ALA A 79 -9.42 11.61 -15.49
N TRP A 80 -10.48 11.58 -14.69
CA TRP A 80 -11.80 11.11 -15.13
C TRP A 80 -12.58 12.10 -16.01
N VAL A 81 -12.29 13.40 -15.94
CA VAL A 81 -13.01 14.45 -16.68
C VAL A 81 -12.19 15.08 -17.81
N ASP A 82 -10.86 14.96 -17.76
CA ASP A 82 -9.92 15.48 -18.74
C ASP A 82 -9.09 14.32 -19.33
N PRO A 83 -9.51 13.75 -20.48
CA PRO A 83 -8.82 12.64 -21.13
C PRO A 83 -7.38 12.97 -21.54
N ASP A 84 -7.08 14.21 -21.90
CA ASP A 84 -5.73 14.64 -22.29
C ASP A 84 -4.81 14.69 -21.07
N PHE A 85 -5.32 15.18 -19.93
CA PHE A 85 -4.61 15.08 -18.66
C PHE A 85 -4.40 13.62 -18.24
N LYS A 86 -5.39 12.75 -18.41
CA LYS A 86 -5.24 11.31 -18.12
C LYS A 86 -4.10 10.69 -18.92
N GLN A 87 -4.01 10.99 -20.22
CA GLN A 87 -2.92 10.49 -21.07
C GLN A 87 -1.55 10.96 -20.56
N ARG A 88 -1.41 12.23 -20.18
CA ARG A 88 -0.16 12.76 -19.59
C ARG A 88 0.15 12.10 -18.24
N LEU A 89 -0.85 11.93 -17.37
CA LEU A 89 -0.71 11.28 -16.06
C LEU A 89 -0.26 9.82 -16.18
N LEU A 90 -0.76 9.09 -17.16
CA LEU A 90 -0.36 7.71 -17.43
C LEU A 90 1.05 7.63 -18.05
N ALA A 91 1.44 8.61 -18.87
CA ALA A 91 2.76 8.65 -19.51
C ALA A 91 3.87 9.08 -18.53
N ASP A 92 3.64 10.13 -17.76
CA ASP A 92 4.57 10.65 -16.74
C ASP A 92 3.79 11.18 -15.53
N GLY A 93 3.63 10.31 -14.53
CA GLY A 93 2.90 10.65 -13.32
C GLY A 93 3.49 11.84 -12.58
N LYS A 94 4.81 12.02 -12.58
CA LYS A 94 5.47 13.11 -11.84
C LYS A 94 5.21 14.44 -12.52
N ALA A 95 5.38 14.52 -13.84
CA ALA A 95 5.11 15.73 -14.60
C ALA A 95 3.65 16.18 -14.44
N ALA A 96 2.70 15.24 -14.50
CA ALA A 96 1.28 15.54 -14.29
C ALA A 96 0.97 15.99 -12.85
N CYS A 97 1.65 15.45 -11.84
CA CYS A 97 1.54 15.94 -10.45
C CYS A 97 1.98 17.40 -10.32
N GLN A 98 3.03 17.81 -11.04
CA GLN A 98 3.52 19.20 -11.03
C GLN A 98 2.52 20.18 -11.64
N GLU A 99 1.75 19.78 -12.67
CA GLU A 99 0.63 20.60 -13.20
C GLU A 99 -0.40 20.95 -12.12
N MET A 100 -0.48 20.16 -11.04
CA MET A 100 -1.41 20.35 -9.92
C MET A 100 -0.73 20.88 -8.65
N ASN A 101 0.53 21.32 -8.74
CA ASN A 101 1.35 21.80 -7.62
C ASN A 101 1.54 20.74 -6.51
N ILE A 102 1.61 19.46 -6.88
CA ILE A 102 1.92 18.37 -5.94
C ILE A 102 3.43 18.14 -5.97
N ASP A 103 4.09 18.37 -4.84
CA ASP A 103 5.53 18.16 -4.70
C ASP A 103 5.85 16.66 -4.62
N THR A 104 6.44 16.13 -5.70
CA THR A 104 6.85 14.73 -5.81
C THR A 104 8.36 14.54 -5.78
N VAL A 105 9.11 15.50 -5.19
CA VAL A 105 10.59 15.46 -5.17
C VAL A 105 11.13 14.17 -4.55
N GLU A 106 10.50 13.65 -3.50
CA GLU A 106 10.90 12.41 -2.83
C GLU A 106 10.53 11.13 -3.61
N ILE A 107 9.65 11.24 -4.62
CA ILE A 107 9.27 10.10 -5.47
C ILE A 107 10.23 10.05 -6.66
N LYS A 108 11.10 9.04 -6.72
CA LYS A 108 12.00 8.86 -7.86
C LYS A 108 11.25 8.52 -9.15
N ARG A 109 10.38 7.51 -9.11
CA ARG A 109 9.52 7.12 -10.24
C ARG A 109 8.08 6.92 -9.77
N LEU A 110 7.15 7.64 -10.39
CA LEU A 110 5.72 7.45 -10.18
C LEU A 110 5.12 6.78 -11.42
N GLN A 111 4.55 5.59 -11.25
CA GLN A 111 3.81 4.91 -12.29
C GLN A 111 2.33 4.92 -11.95
N VAL A 112 1.52 5.51 -12.82
CA VAL A 112 0.07 5.51 -12.66
C VAL A 112 -0.51 4.38 -13.49
N VAL A 113 -1.38 3.56 -12.89
CA VAL A 113 -2.04 2.44 -13.54
C VAL A 113 -3.56 2.65 -13.50
N GLU A 114 -4.23 2.36 -14.61
CA GLU A 114 -5.67 2.54 -14.72
C GLU A 114 -6.41 1.21 -14.62
N ASN A 115 -7.43 1.17 -13.77
CA ASN A 115 -8.39 0.08 -13.77
C ASN A 115 -9.37 0.24 -14.93
N THR A 116 -9.62 -0.85 -15.63
CA THR A 116 -10.56 -0.93 -16.76
C THR A 116 -11.62 -1.98 -16.46
N PRO A 117 -12.68 -2.13 -17.27
CA PRO A 117 -13.63 -3.22 -17.10
C PRO A 117 -13.02 -4.63 -17.25
N GLN A 118 -11.76 -4.73 -17.69
CA GLN A 118 -11.05 -6.00 -17.87
C GLN A 118 -9.85 -6.17 -16.93
N VAL A 119 -9.35 -5.11 -16.28
CA VAL A 119 -8.15 -5.15 -15.44
C VAL A 119 -8.35 -4.35 -14.16
N HIS A 120 -8.04 -4.96 -13.02
CA HIS A 120 -8.02 -4.34 -11.71
C HIS A 120 -6.62 -4.45 -11.10
N HIS A 121 -6.02 -3.32 -10.73
CA HIS A 121 -4.71 -3.28 -10.09
C HIS A 121 -4.84 -3.22 -8.57
N VAL A 122 -3.90 -3.86 -7.87
CA VAL A 122 -3.73 -3.75 -6.41
C VAL A 122 -2.26 -3.55 -6.09
N VAL A 123 -1.93 -2.61 -5.20
CA VAL A 123 -0.55 -2.21 -4.91
C VAL A 123 -0.07 -2.80 -3.59
N VAL A 124 1.17 -3.28 -3.56
CA VAL A 124 1.85 -3.77 -2.36
C VAL A 124 3.31 -3.30 -2.34
N CYS A 125 3.97 -3.41 -1.19
CA CYS A 125 5.41 -3.43 -1.10
C CYS A 125 5.81 -4.64 -0.26
N THR A 126 6.15 -5.75 -0.91
CA THR A 126 6.43 -7.03 -0.22
C THR A 126 7.60 -6.88 0.76
N LEU A 127 8.62 -6.10 0.41
CA LEU A 127 9.84 -5.94 1.20
C LEU A 127 9.69 -5.05 2.44
N CYS A 128 8.78 -4.06 2.42
CA CYS A 128 8.61 -3.16 3.55
C CYS A 128 7.25 -2.45 3.55
N SER A 129 7.16 -1.24 3.02
CA SER A 129 5.97 -0.38 3.00
C SER A 129 6.12 0.82 2.05
N CYS A 130 6.87 0.67 0.96
CA CYS A 130 7.03 1.70 -0.07
C CYS A 130 5.67 2.22 -0.53
N TYR A 131 5.48 3.54 -0.47
CA TYR A 131 4.18 4.18 -0.66
C TYR A 131 4.33 5.57 -1.30
N PRO A 132 3.41 6.04 -2.16
CA PRO A 132 3.47 7.38 -2.77
C PRO A 132 3.07 8.46 -1.76
N ARG A 133 3.94 8.73 -0.78
CA ARG A 133 3.66 9.58 0.40
C ARG A 133 3.17 10.98 0.06
N ALA A 134 3.75 11.61 -0.96
CA ALA A 134 3.38 12.93 -1.45
C ALA A 134 1.93 13.02 -1.99
N ILE A 135 1.30 11.88 -2.29
CA ILE A 135 0.01 11.81 -2.99
C ILE A 135 -1.07 11.21 -2.10
N LEU A 136 -0.74 10.11 -1.41
CA LEU A 136 -1.69 9.33 -0.64
C LEU A 136 -1.52 9.50 0.89
N GLY A 137 -0.75 10.50 1.32
CA GLY A 137 -0.42 10.77 2.71
C GLY A 137 0.86 10.08 3.19
N TYR A 138 1.51 10.66 4.20
CA TYR A 138 2.86 10.24 4.59
C TYR A 138 2.90 8.86 5.28
N HIS A 139 1.85 8.53 6.04
CA HIS A 139 1.76 7.29 6.79
C HIS A 139 0.92 6.26 6.03
N PRO A 140 1.52 5.20 5.45
CA PRO A 140 0.73 4.12 4.88
C PRO A 140 -0.11 3.43 5.96
N PRO A 141 -1.26 2.83 5.58
CA PRO A 141 -2.15 2.17 6.53
C PRO A 141 -1.45 1.06 7.32
N SER A 142 -1.90 0.78 8.54
CA SER A 142 -1.34 -0.31 9.36
C SER A 142 -1.42 -1.65 8.63
N TRP A 143 -2.57 -1.96 8.01
CA TRP A 143 -2.77 -3.17 7.22
C TRP A 143 -1.79 -3.29 6.05
N TYR A 144 -1.43 -2.18 5.40
CA TYR A 144 -0.49 -2.17 4.27
C TYR A 144 0.92 -2.59 4.70
N LYS A 145 1.31 -2.24 5.94
CA LYS A 145 2.60 -2.59 6.54
C LYS A 145 2.64 -4.02 7.08
N SER A 146 1.48 -4.64 7.28
CA SER A 146 1.35 -5.95 7.91
C SER A 146 2.00 -7.06 7.08
N THR A 147 2.61 -8.03 7.75
CA THR A 147 3.16 -9.22 7.11
C THR A 147 2.05 -10.05 6.43
N ALA A 148 0.85 -10.07 7.03
CA ALA A 148 -0.33 -10.74 6.47
C ALA A 148 -0.65 -10.24 5.05
N TYR A 149 -0.82 -8.92 4.88
CA TYR A 149 -1.08 -8.32 3.57
C TYR A 149 0.09 -8.54 2.62
N ARG A 150 1.32 -8.21 3.06
CA ARG A 150 2.53 -8.21 2.23
C ARG A 150 2.86 -9.59 1.66
N ASN A 151 2.59 -10.66 2.40
CA ASN A 151 2.88 -12.02 1.97
C ASN A 151 1.75 -12.61 1.13
N ARG A 152 0.49 -12.34 1.48
CA ARG A 152 -0.66 -13.02 0.87
C ARG A 152 -1.10 -12.38 -0.45
N VAL A 153 -1.08 -11.06 -0.57
CA VAL A 153 -1.69 -10.37 -1.73
C VAL A 153 -0.98 -10.68 -3.06
N VAL A 154 0.29 -11.08 -3.04
CA VAL A 154 1.03 -11.51 -4.24
C VAL A 154 0.76 -12.96 -4.64
N VAL A 155 0.23 -13.78 -3.74
CA VAL A 155 -0.08 -15.21 -3.97
C VAL A 155 -1.57 -15.40 -4.29
N ASP A 156 -2.43 -14.78 -3.48
CA ASP A 156 -3.87 -14.86 -3.58
C ASP A 156 -4.49 -13.45 -3.47
N PRO A 157 -4.31 -12.59 -4.49
CA PRO A 157 -4.85 -11.25 -4.47
C PRO A 157 -6.37 -11.22 -4.37
N ARG A 158 -7.07 -12.17 -5.00
CA ARG A 158 -8.54 -12.21 -4.99
C ARG A 158 -9.07 -12.56 -3.61
N GLY A 159 -8.54 -13.59 -2.96
CA GLY A 159 -8.96 -13.96 -1.60
C GLY A 159 -8.68 -12.84 -0.60
N VAL A 160 -7.54 -12.16 -0.69
CA VAL A 160 -7.25 -10.98 0.15
C VAL A 160 -8.28 -9.87 -0.06
N LEU A 161 -8.55 -9.50 -1.32
CA LEU A 161 -9.53 -8.46 -1.64
C LEU A 161 -10.93 -8.80 -1.13
N GLU A 162 -11.37 -10.05 -1.31
CA GLU A 162 -12.69 -10.51 -0.90
C GLU A 162 -12.81 -10.63 0.63
N GLU A 163 -11.91 -11.34 1.28
CA GLU A 163 -12.03 -11.71 2.70
C GLU A 163 -11.68 -10.57 3.65
N GLU A 164 -10.65 -9.77 3.33
CA GLU A 164 -10.16 -8.72 4.23
C GLU A 164 -10.77 -7.34 3.91
N PHE A 165 -11.08 -7.07 2.65
CA PHE A 165 -11.59 -5.77 2.19
C PHE A 165 -13.03 -5.81 1.67
N GLY A 166 -13.66 -6.98 1.57
CA GLY A 166 -15.03 -7.12 1.06
C GLY A 166 -15.16 -6.78 -0.43
N THR A 167 -14.06 -6.75 -1.18
CA THR A 167 -13.99 -6.32 -2.57
C THR A 167 -13.96 -7.52 -3.50
N ILE A 168 -15.14 -7.86 -4.02
CA ILE A 168 -15.32 -9.02 -4.90
C ILE A 168 -15.04 -8.61 -6.35
N ILE A 169 -13.87 -8.98 -6.86
CA ILE A 169 -13.53 -8.77 -8.27
C ILE A 169 -14.07 -9.93 -9.12
N PRO A 170 -14.86 -9.68 -10.20
CA PRO A 170 -15.36 -10.75 -11.06
C PRO A 170 -14.24 -11.62 -11.63
N LYS A 171 -14.52 -12.92 -11.82
CA LYS A 171 -13.54 -13.89 -12.36
C LYS A 171 -13.05 -13.53 -13.77
N THR A 172 -13.84 -12.76 -14.52
CA THR A 172 -13.52 -12.31 -15.88
C THR A 172 -12.58 -11.11 -15.93
N VAL A 173 -12.37 -10.41 -14.81
CA VAL A 173 -11.50 -9.23 -14.72
C VAL A 173 -10.12 -9.67 -14.26
N GLU A 174 -9.06 -9.42 -15.02
CA GLU A 174 -7.68 -9.71 -14.61
C GLU A 174 -7.31 -8.90 -13.35
N VAL A 175 -6.67 -9.53 -12.37
CA VAL A 175 -6.13 -8.82 -11.19
C VAL A 175 -4.61 -8.75 -11.32
N ARG A 176 -4.06 -7.53 -11.34
CA ARG A 176 -2.62 -7.27 -11.45
C ARG A 176 -2.08 -6.71 -10.14
N VAL A 177 -1.12 -7.42 -9.56
CA VAL A 177 -0.45 -6.98 -8.34
C VAL A 177 0.77 -6.14 -8.70
N MET A 178 0.80 -4.91 -8.21
CA MET A 178 1.87 -3.95 -8.43
C MET A 178 2.76 -3.90 -7.19
N ASP A 179 3.89 -4.61 -7.23
CA ASP A 179 4.84 -4.60 -6.13
C ASP A 179 5.82 -3.42 -6.26
N SER A 180 5.76 -2.52 -5.29
CA SER A 180 6.56 -1.29 -5.19
C SER A 180 8.00 -1.60 -4.76
N THR A 181 8.69 -2.38 -5.58
CA THR A 181 10.12 -2.69 -5.43
C THR A 181 10.99 -1.58 -6.02
N ALA A 182 12.21 -1.45 -5.49
CA ALA A 182 13.15 -0.41 -5.85
C ALA A 182 12.53 1.02 -5.74
N ASP A 183 12.67 1.81 -6.79
CA ASP A 183 12.41 3.25 -6.80
C ASP A 183 11.02 3.63 -7.34
N THR A 184 10.20 2.65 -7.73
CA THR A 184 8.85 2.89 -8.28
C THR A 184 7.81 2.99 -7.17
N ARG A 185 6.92 3.96 -7.28
CA ARG A 185 5.68 4.07 -6.50
C ARG A 185 4.50 4.03 -7.47
N TYR A 186 3.41 3.38 -7.04
CA TYR A 186 2.22 3.22 -7.85
C TYR A 186 1.06 4.07 -7.33
N LEU A 187 0.27 4.62 -8.25
CA LEU A 187 -1.05 5.19 -7.98
C LEU A 187 -2.05 4.47 -8.90
N VAL A 188 -3.15 3.99 -8.34
CA VAL A 188 -4.25 3.43 -9.13
C VAL A 188 -5.24 4.53 -9.48
N ILE A 189 -5.60 4.65 -10.76
CA ILE A 189 -6.83 5.32 -11.21
C ILE A 189 -7.93 4.27 -11.18
N PRO A 190 -8.82 4.27 -10.16
CA PRO A 190 -9.94 3.34 -10.14
C PRO A 190 -10.92 3.62 -11.28
N LEU A 191 -11.78 2.63 -11.57
CA LEU A 191 -12.85 2.81 -12.54
C LEU A 191 -13.83 3.88 -12.04
N ARG A 192 -14.21 4.82 -12.91
CA ARG A 192 -15.25 5.81 -12.57
C ARG A 192 -16.58 5.07 -12.37
N PRO A 193 -17.29 5.27 -11.25
CA PRO A 193 -18.58 4.63 -11.02
C PRO A 193 -19.63 5.17 -12.00
N GLN A 194 -20.53 4.28 -12.43
CA GLN A 194 -21.65 4.64 -13.32
C GLN A 194 -22.59 5.64 -12.64
N GLY A 195 -23.32 6.43 -13.44
CA GLY A 195 -24.27 7.43 -12.93
C GLY A 195 -23.60 8.71 -12.43
N THR A 196 -22.31 8.88 -12.69
CA THR A 196 -21.55 10.08 -12.35
C THR A 196 -21.16 10.91 -13.56
N GLU A 197 -21.64 10.60 -14.76
CA GLU A 197 -21.18 11.16 -16.03
C GLU A 197 -21.26 12.70 -16.07
N SER A 198 -22.29 13.26 -15.43
CA SER A 198 -22.56 14.70 -15.32
C SER A 198 -21.98 15.37 -14.08
N TRP A 199 -21.32 14.63 -13.19
CA TRP A 199 -20.78 15.18 -11.95
C TRP A 199 -19.61 16.11 -12.20
N SER A 200 -19.49 17.16 -11.38
CA SER A 200 -18.34 18.04 -11.41
C SER A 200 -17.08 17.31 -10.90
N GLU A 201 -15.89 17.78 -11.29
CA GLU A 201 -14.62 17.26 -10.76
C GLU A 201 -14.63 17.26 -9.21
N THR A 202 -15.13 18.33 -8.60
CA THR A 202 -15.22 18.47 -7.14
C THR A 202 -16.10 17.41 -6.50
N ASP A 203 -17.23 17.07 -7.12
CA ASP A 203 -18.14 16.06 -6.58
C ASP A 203 -17.54 14.66 -6.70
N LEU A 204 -16.84 14.38 -7.81
CA LEU A 204 -16.17 13.10 -8.05
C LEU A 204 -15.10 12.77 -7.00
N ILE A 205 -14.41 13.78 -6.47
CA ILE A 205 -13.41 13.62 -5.40
C ILE A 205 -13.99 12.88 -4.19
N SER A 206 -15.26 13.14 -3.85
CA SER A 206 -15.90 12.54 -2.67
C SER A 206 -16.11 11.02 -2.76
N LEU A 207 -16.08 10.48 -3.99
CA LEU A 207 -16.19 9.05 -4.27
C LEU A 207 -14.85 8.32 -4.14
N ILE A 208 -13.75 9.04 -4.39
CA ILE A 208 -12.41 8.49 -4.42
C ILE A 208 -11.86 8.45 -2.99
N ASN A 209 -11.41 7.27 -2.57
CA ASN A 209 -10.81 7.08 -1.26
C ASN A 209 -9.38 6.54 -1.40
N ARG A 210 -8.62 6.59 -0.31
CA ARG A 210 -7.24 6.09 -0.28
C ARG A 210 -7.17 4.63 -0.74
N ASP A 211 -8.09 3.80 -0.26
CA ASP A 211 -8.06 2.36 -0.47
C ASP A 211 -8.37 2.01 -1.95
N SER A 212 -9.22 2.80 -2.62
CA SER A 212 -9.45 2.68 -4.07
C SER A 212 -8.25 3.09 -4.91
N MET A 213 -7.42 4.01 -4.41
CA MET A 213 -6.16 4.43 -5.07
C MET A 213 -4.98 3.50 -4.78
N ILE A 214 -5.10 2.62 -3.77
CA ILE A 214 -4.21 1.46 -3.57
C ILE A 214 -4.72 0.25 -4.36
N GLY A 215 -6.03 0.21 -4.64
CA GLY A 215 -6.69 -0.87 -5.38
C GLY A 215 -7.25 -1.99 -4.51
N VAL A 216 -7.37 -1.78 -3.20
CA VAL A 216 -7.98 -2.77 -2.29
C VAL A 216 -9.50 -2.65 -2.18
N SER A 217 -10.07 -1.56 -2.70
CA SER A 217 -11.51 -1.34 -2.76
C SER A 217 -11.94 -0.66 -4.06
N PHE A 218 -13.24 -0.70 -4.35
CA PHE A 218 -13.82 0.19 -5.35
C PHE A 218 -13.97 1.62 -4.79
N THR A 219 -14.18 2.58 -5.68
CA THR A 219 -14.64 3.91 -5.26
C THR A 219 -16.02 3.79 -4.61
N LYS A 220 -16.40 4.78 -3.80
CA LYS A 220 -17.77 4.83 -3.30
C LYS A 220 -18.74 4.93 -4.47
N SER A 221 -19.92 4.37 -4.31
CA SER A 221 -21.02 4.60 -5.24
C SER A 221 -21.73 5.92 -4.92
N PRO A 222 -22.41 6.54 -5.90
CA PRO A 222 -23.25 7.71 -5.65
C PRO A 222 -24.26 7.50 -4.53
N GLU A 223 -24.86 6.30 -4.46
CA GLU A 223 -25.87 5.95 -3.46
C GLU A 223 -25.29 5.99 -2.03
N GLN A 224 -24.05 5.53 -1.86
CA GLN A 224 -23.36 5.52 -0.56
C GLN A 224 -23.10 6.93 -0.01
N LEU A 225 -23.06 7.96 -0.86
CA LEU A 225 -22.95 9.35 -0.42
C LEU A 225 -24.30 9.95 -0.02
N THR A 226 -25.38 9.51 -0.67
CA THR A 226 -26.74 9.96 -0.37
C THR A 226 -27.34 9.28 0.87
N SER A 227 -26.85 8.11 1.25
CA SER A 227 -27.34 7.32 2.38
C SER A 227 -26.75 7.69 3.74
N LYS A 228 -26.26 8.94 3.92
CA LYS A 228 -25.83 9.41 5.24
C LYS A 228 -27.08 9.61 6.11
N PRO A 229 -27.16 9.01 7.32
CA PRO A 229 -28.22 9.34 8.27
C PRO A 229 -28.16 10.81 8.72
#